data_AF-A0A7C5W5S7-F1
#
_entry.id   AF-A0A7C5W5S7-F1
#
_cell.length_a   1.000
_cell.length_b   1.000
_cell.length_c   1.000
_cell.angle_alpha   90.00
_cell.angle_beta   90.00
_cell.angle_gamma   90.00
#
_symmetry.space_group_name_H-M   'P 1'
#
loop_
_entity.id
_entity.type
_entity.pdbx_description
1 polymer ?
#
loop_
_entity_poly.entity_id
_entity_poly.type
_entity_poly.pdbx_seq_one_letter_code
_entity_poly.pdbx_strand_id
1 'polypeptide(L)'
;MEQAIVLVPEFENVVRKLEQQLTLRGQSKNTLNNYMQRIALFVVNFGMLPEHVDPEEINEYLAALARDPKSPSRSSFKHMVYGLRYDYRLLGMNKNAIALPSLKKDTKLPVILNQREFKGLFAAPTLLKQRIVLTLIYSAGLRGQEVINLKISDVDFERKTIHICSNKESTS
;
A
#
# COMPACT_ATOMS: atom_id res chain seq x y z
N MET A 1 5.24 -14.71 5.76
CA MET A 1 6.18 -14.17 6.78
C MET A 1 6.75 -15.31 7.60
N GLU A 2 5.96 -15.94 8.47
CA GLU A 2 6.43 -17.07 9.30
C GLU A 2 7.10 -18.19 8.48
N GLN A 3 6.47 -18.63 7.39
CA GLN A 3 7.06 -19.61 6.47
C GLN A 3 8.42 -19.18 5.89
N ALA A 4 8.59 -17.89 5.58
CA ALA A 4 9.85 -17.36 5.06
C ALA A 4 10.95 -17.36 6.12
N ILE A 5 10.59 -17.06 7.38
CA ILE A 5 11.52 -17.08 8.53
C ILE A 5 11.92 -18.53 8.85
N VAL A 6 10.98 -19.47 8.80
CA VAL A 6 11.27 -20.90 9.02
C VAL A 6 12.21 -21.44 7.94
N LEU A 7 12.00 -21.04 6.68
CA LEU A 7 12.84 -21.48 5.56
C LEU A 7 14.22 -20.79 5.56
N VAL A 8 14.25 -19.49 5.86
CA VAL A 8 15.44 -18.64 5.86
C VAL A 8 15.44 -17.81 7.16
N PRO A 9 16.07 -18.31 8.24
CA PRO A 9 16.05 -17.63 9.55
C PRO A 9 16.62 -16.21 9.50
N GLU A 10 17.59 -15.96 8.62
CA GLU A 10 18.20 -14.65 8.42
C GLU A 10 17.20 -13.59 7.95
N PHE A 11 16.07 -14.01 7.35
CA PHE A 11 15.01 -13.10 6.94
C PHE A 11 14.40 -12.33 8.11
N GLU A 12 14.44 -12.87 9.34
CA GLU A 12 14.01 -12.15 10.54
C GLU A 12 14.77 -10.84 10.74
N ASN A 13 16.06 -10.80 10.40
CA ASN A 13 16.86 -9.58 10.48
C ASN A 13 16.40 -8.52 9.48
N VAL A 14 15.99 -8.94 8.27
CA VAL A 14 15.44 -8.06 7.24
C VAL A 14 14.14 -7.43 7.73
N VAL A 15 13.24 -8.24 8.30
CA VAL A 15 11.98 -7.78 8.89
C VAL A 15 12.23 -6.75 9.99
N ARG A 16 13.13 -7.06 10.93
CA ARG A 16 13.48 -6.14 12.03
C ARG A 16 14.05 -4.81 11.53
N LYS A 17 14.96 -4.83 10.55
CA LYS A 17 15.53 -3.60 9.96
C LYS A 17 14.47 -2.77 9.24
N LEU A 18 13.53 -3.42 8.55
CA LEU A 18 12.39 -2.76 7.89
C LEU A 18 11.47 -2.08 8.90
N GLU A 19 11.15 -2.75 10.01
CA GLU A 19 10.34 -2.18 11.10
C GLU A 19 11.02 -1.01 11.81
N GLN A 20 12.34 -1.08 12.03
CA GLN A 20 13.09 0.06 12.57
C GLN A 20 12.99 1.29 11.65
N GLN A 21 13.11 1.09 10.33
CA GLN A 21 12.98 2.19 9.37
C GLN A 21 11.56 2.76 9.30
N LEU A 22 10.52 1.95 9.55
CA LEU A 22 9.14 2.42 9.70
C LEU A 22 9.04 3.52 10.76
N THR A 23 9.62 3.24 11.93
CA THR A 23 9.61 4.12 13.09
C THR A 23 10.41 5.38 12.81
N LEU A 24 11.57 5.27 12.16
CA LEU A 24 12.44 6.40 11.87
C LEU A 24 11.92 7.34 10.78
N ARG A 25 11.26 6.81 9.73
CA ARG A 25 10.85 7.59 8.55
C ARG A 25 9.36 7.94 8.51
N GLY A 26 8.58 7.58 9.53
CA GLY A 26 7.14 7.87 9.60
C GLY A 26 6.33 7.29 8.43
N GLN A 27 6.80 6.20 7.81
CA GLN A 27 6.11 5.61 6.67
C GLN A 27 4.80 4.92 7.09
N SER A 28 3.92 4.66 6.13
CA SER A 28 2.67 3.94 6.41
C SER A 28 2.95 2.49 6.77
N LYS A 29 2.43 2.04 7.93
CA LYS A 29 2.43 0.64 8.36
C LYS A 29 1.93 -0.30 7.26
N ASN A 30 0.89 0.11 6.55
CA ASN A 30 0.32 -0.70 5.47
C ASN A 30 1.28 -0.84 4.28
N THR A 31 2.02 0.20 3.93
CA THR A 31 2.95 0.14 2.79
C THR A 31 4.11 -0.81 3.08
N LEU A 32 4.71 -0.71 4.26
CA LEU A 32 5.81 -1.62 4.63
C LEU A 32 5.33 -3.06 4.84
N ASN A 33 4.16 -3.28 5.45
CA ASN A 33 3.61 -4.62 5.56
C ASN A 33 3.38 -5.24 4.17
N ASN A 34 2.89 -4.45 3.21
CA ASN A 34 2.78 -4.92 1.83
C ASN A 34 4.14 -5.29 1.23
N TYR A 35 5.20 -4.49 1.46
CA TYR A 35 6.55 -4.83 0.99
C TYR A 35 7.06 -6.12 1.65
N MET A 36 6.97 -6.24 2.97
CA MET A 36 7.41 -7.42 3.72
C MET A 36 6.71 -8.69 3.24
N GLN A 37 5.40 -8.65 3.03
CA GLN A 37 4.65 -9.80 2.51
C GLN A 37 5.12 -10.21 1.11
N ARG A 38 5.50 -9.25 0.26
CA ARG A 38 6.01 -9.56 -1.08
C ARG A 38 7.43 -10.11 -1.04
N ILE A 39 8.32 -9.51 -0.24
CA ILE A 39 9.68 -10.02 -0.07
C ILE A 39 9.65 -11.42 0.55
N ALA A 40 8.77 -11.68 1.53
CA ALA A 40 8.61 -13.01 2.10
C ALA A 40 8.18 -14.06 1.07
N LEU A 41 7.26 -13.69 0.15
CA LEU A 41 6.87 -14.58 -0.95
C LEU A 41 8.04 -14.87 -1.90
N PHE A 42 8.86 -13.86 -2.18
CA PHE A 42 10.09 -14.03 -2.94
C PHE A 42 11.06 -15.00 -2.25
N VAL A 43 11.33 -14.79 -0.96
CA VAL A 43 12.21 -15.66 -0.16
C VAL A 43 11.71 -17.10 -0.11
N VAL A 44 10.40 -17.32 0.01
CA VAL A 44 9.81 -18.67 -0.05
C VAL A 44 10.00 -19.32 -1.43
N ASN A 45 9.95 -18.54 -2.51
CA ASN A 45 10.11 -19.04 -3.87
C ASN A 45 11.55 -19.46 -4.19
N PHE A 46 12.53 -18.68 -3.72
CA PHE A 46 13.95 -18.90 -3.99
C PHE A 46 14.67 -19.71 -2.90
N GLY A 47 14.11 -19.78 -1.70
CA GLY A 47 14.75 -20.43 -0.54
C GLY A 47 15.95 -19.67 0.02
N MET A 48 16.13 -18.40 -0.37
CA MET A 48 17.25 -17.57 0.05
C MET A 48 16.90 -16.07 0.00
N LEU A 49 17.74 -15.23 0.61
CA LEU A 49 17.54 -13.78 0.63
C LEU A 49 17.76 -13.15 -0.76
N PRO A 50 17.07 -12.04 -1.08
CA PRO A 50 17.25 -11.35 -2.37
C PRO A 50 18.69 -10.93 -2.71
N GLU A 51 19.55 -10.74 -1.71
CA GLU A 51 20.96 -10.39 -1.90
C GLU A 51 21.83 -11.54 -2.41
N HIS A 52 21.38 -12.78 -2.23
CA HIS A 52 22.09 -14.00 -2.65
C HIS A 52 21.59 -14.56 -3.98
N VAL A 53 20.52 -14.00 -4.54
CA VAL A 53 19.98 -14.42 -5.84
C VAL A 53 20.65 -13.62 -6.95
N ASP A 54 20.95 -14.29 -8.04
CA ASP A 54 21.52 -13.66 -9.23
C ASP A 54 20.55 -12.60 -9.81
N PRO A 55 21.02 -11.37 -10.14
CA PRO A 55 20.16 -10.32 -10.68
C PRO A 55 19.40 -10.71 -11.95
N GLU A 56 19.99 -11.56 -12.79
CA GLU A 56 19.40 -12.07 -14.01
C GLU A 56 18.22 -12.99 -13.68
N GLU A 57 18.36 -13.90 -12.71
CA GLU A 57 17.28 -14.77 -12.25
C GLU A 57 16.11 -13.98 -11.66
N ILE A 58 16.40 -12.90 -10.93
CA ILE A 58 15.37 -12.01 -10.39
C ILE A 58 14.59 -11.35 -11.52
N ASN A 59 15.28 -10.89 -12.57
CA ASN A 59 14.63 -10.27 -13.71
C ASN A 59 13.76 -11.26 -14.48
N GLU A 60 14.24 -12.50 -14.67
CA GLU A 60 13.45 -13.57 -15.28
C GLU A 60 12.20 -13.90 -14.46
N TYR A 61 12.34 -14.01 -13.13
CA TYR A 61 11.23 -14.22 -12.21
C TYR A 61 10.20 -13.09 -12.29
N LEU A 62 10.63 -11.83 -12.25
CA LEU A 62 9.73 -10.68 -12.38
C LEU A 62 9.06 -10.62 -13.76
N ALA A 63 9.77 -11.01 -14.83
CA ALA A 63 9.22 -11.08 -16.18
C ALA A 63 8.21 -12.24 -16.34
N ALA A 64 8.45 -13.38 -15.69
CA ALA A 64 7.50 -14.49 -15.63
C ALA A 64 6.23 -14.06 -14.87
N LEU A 65 6.39 -13.46 -13.69
CA LEU A 65 5.27 -12.92 -12.91
C LEU A 65 4.48 -11.86 -13.67
N ALA A 66 5.12 -11.00 -14.46
CA ALA A 66 4.41 -9.98 -15.22
C ALA A 66 3.56 -10.56 -16.36
N ARG A 67 3.90 -11.75 -16.87
CA ARG A 67 3.23 -12.43 -17.98
C ARG A 67 2.17 -13.44 -17.53
N ASP A 68 2.25 -13.93 -16.29
CA ASP A 68 1.34 -14.93 -15.78
C ASP A 68 -0.10 -14.38 -15.67
N PRO A 69 -1.12 -15.01 -16.28
CA PRO A 69 -2.51 -14.63 -16.08
C PRO A 69 -3.02 -14.82 -14.64
N LYS A 70 -2.36 -15.65 -13.83
CA LYS A 70 -2.60 -15.80 -12.38
C LYS A 70 -1.75 -14.83 -11.53
N SER A 71 -1.07 -13.89 -12.18
CA SER A 71 -0.15 -12.97 -11.53
C SER A 71 -0.80 -12.12 -10.44
N PRO A 72 0.00 -11.67 -9.45
CA PRO A 72 -0.45 -10.67 -8.51
C PRO A 72 -0.96 -9.42 -9.23
N SER A 73 -2.00 -8.78 -8.68
CA SER A 73 -2.52 -7.52 -9.22
C SER A 73 -1.41 -6.51 -9.50
N ARG A 74 -1.60 -5.60 -10.48
CA ARG A 74 -0.58 -4.58 -10.82
C ARG A 74 -0.03 -3.84 -9.59
N SER A 75 -0.87 -3.53 -8.61
CA SER A 75 -0.44 -2.90 -7.34
C SER A 75 0.43 -3.82 -6.50
N SER A 76 0.09 -5.11 -6.43
CA SER A 76 0.86 -6.12 -5.71
C SER A 76 2.22 -6.37 -6.37
N PHE A 77 2.27 -6.46 -7.70
CA PHE A 77 3.53 -6.52 -8.46
C PHE A 77 4.38 -5.27 -8.22
N LYS A 78 3.77 -4.07 -8.21
CA LYS A 78 4.48 -2.84 -7.85
C LYS A 78 5.08 -2.91 -6.46
N HIS A 79 4.34 -3.40 -5.47
CA HIS A 79 4.85 -3.58 -4.11
C HIS A 79 5.99 -4.58 -4.03
N MET A 80 6.01 -5.64 -4.85
CA MET A 80 7.15 -6.56 -4.95
C MET A 80 8.41 -5.83 -5.41
N VAL A 81 8.36 -5.17 -6.56
CA VAL A 81 9.54 -4.48 -7.13
C VAL A 81 10.04 -3.37 -6.21
N TYR A 82 9.13 -2.56 -5.65
CA TYR A 82 9.54 -1.51 -4.72
C TYR A 82 10.05 -2.06 -3.38
N GLY A 83 9.50 -3.18 -2.91
CA GLY A 83 9.99 -3.89 -1.73
C GLY A 83 11.43 -4.37 -1.93
N LEU A 84 11.69 -5.07 -3.03
CA LEU A 84 13.05 -5.53 -3.39
C LEU A 84 14.04 -4.37 -3.56
N ARG A 85 13.61 -3.30 -4.25
CA ARG A 85 14.44 -2.09 -4.40
C ARG A 85 14.76 -1.45 -3.05
N TYR A 86 13.80 -1.44 -2.14
CA TYR A 86 13.99 -0.90 -0.81
C TYR A 86 14.98 -1.76 0.00
N ASP A 87 14.81 -3.09 -0.06
CA ASP A 87 15.69 -4.04 0.60
C ASP A 87 17.16 -3.89 0.15
N TYR A 88 17.39 -3.86 -1.16
CA TYR A 88 18.74 -3.60 -1.69
C TYR A 88 19.33 -2.26 -1.26
N ARG A 89 18.51 -1.21 -1.15
CA ARG A 89 18.98 0.10 -0.65
C ARG A 89 19.38 0.04 0.82
N LEU A 90 18.66 -0.74 1.62
CA LEU A 90 18.96 -0.94 3.05
C LEU A 90 20.30 -1.68 3.25
N LEU A 91 20.65 -2.56 2.32
CA LEU A 91 21.92 -3.30 2.29
C LEU A 91 23.06 -2.52 1.61
N GLY A 92 22.81 -1.31 1.10
CA GLY A 92 23.79 -0.52 0.36
C GLY A 92 24.01 -0.97 -1.09
N MET A 93 23.27 -1.96 -1.57
CA MET A 93 23.33 -2.53 -2.93
C MET A 93 22.58 -1.68 -3.96
N ASN A 94 22.91 -0.39 -4.05
CA ASN A 94 22.20 0.56 -4.90
C ASN A 94 22.23 0.21 -6.39
N LYS A 95 23.28 -0.47 -6.87
CA LYS A 95 23.39 -0.92 -8.27
C LYS A 95 22.27 -1.93 -8.60
N ASN A 96 22.05 -2.91 -7.73
CA ASN A 96 21.01 -3.94 -7.89
C ASN A 96 19.61 -3.32 -7.82
N ALA A 97 19.42 -2.35 -6.93
CA ALA A 97 18.19 -1.58 -6.82
C ALA A 97 17.81 -0.82 -8.12
N ILE A 98 18.81 -0.37 -8.88
CA ILE A 98 18.63 0.34 -10.15
C ILE A 98 18.40 -0.64 -11.30
N ALA A 99 19.01 -1.82 -11.26
CA ALA A 99 18.82 -2.87 -12.26
C ALA A 99 17.37 -3.42 -12.29
N LEU A 100 16.64 -3.32 -11.17
CA LEU A 100 15.24 -3.71 -11.10
C LEU A 100 14.32 -2.85 -11.99
N PRO A 101 13.26 -3.44 -12.58
CA PRO A 101 12.42 -2.77 -13.57
C PRO A 101 11.79 -1.46 -13.06
N SER A 102 11.72 -0.47 -13.95
CA SER A 102 11.00 0.78 -13.69
C SER A 102 9.52 0.61 -14.00
N LEU A 103 8.67 0.90 -13.01
CA LEU A 103 7.23 0.71 -13.11
C LEU A 103 6.56 2.02 -13.54
N LYS A 104 5.88 2.01 -14.68
CA LYS A 104 5.08 3.17 -15.12
C LYS A 104 4.01 3.52 -14.08
N LYS A 105 3.89 4.81 -13.78
CA LYS A 105 2.76 5.35 -13.00
C LYS A 105 1.54 5.32 -13.92
N ASP A 106 0.60 4.42 -13.62
CA ASP A 106 -0.71 4.44 -14.28
C ASP A 106 -1.54 5.52 -13.57
N THR A 107 -1.69 6.68 -14.18
CA THR A 107 -2.64 7.70 -13.74
C THR A 107 -4.02 7.30 -14.25
N LYS A 108 -4.83 6.66 -13.39
CA LYS A 108 -6.26 6.50 -13.70
C LYS A 108 -6.93 7.84 -13.51
N LEU A 109 -7.64 8.31 -14.54
CA LEU A 109 -8.53 9.46 -14.41
C LEU A 109 -9.65 9.08 -13.43
N PRO A 110 -10.03 9.99 -12.51
CA PRO A 110 -11.14 9.73 -11.61
C PRO A 110 -12.41 9.53 -12.44
N VAL A 111 -13.12 8.42 -12.19
CA VAL A 111 -14.44 8.19 -12.77
C VAL A 111 -15.41 9.11 -12.04
N ILE A 112 -15.97 10.09 -12.75
CA ILE A 112 -17.00 10.98 -12.20
C ILE A 112 -18.35 10.32 -12.44
N LEU A 113 -19.08 10.03 -11.36
CA LEU A 113 -20.43 9.48 -11.44
C LEU A 113 -21.42 10.53 -11.96
N ASN A 114 -22.37 10.11 -12.78
CA ASN A 114 -23.46 10.98 -13.25
C ASN A 114 -24.62 11.06 -12.23
N GLN A 115 -25.55 12.01 -12.41
CA GLN A 115 -26.66 12.24 -11.47
C GLN A 115 -27.61 11.04 -11.30
N ARG A 116 -27.72 10.14 -12.30
CA ARG A 116 -28.59 8.96 -12.21
C ARG A 116 -27.93 7.86 -11.38
N GLU A 117 -26.64 7.62 -11.61
CA GLU A 117 -25.81 6.70 -10.83
C GLU A 117 -25.77 7.14 -9.36
N PHE A 118 -25.73 8.45 -9.11
CA PHE A 118 -25.84 9.03 -7.77
C PHE A 118 -27.13 8.62 -7.07
N LYS A 119 -28.31 8.80 -7.70
CA LYS A 119 -29.59 8.42 -7.08
C LYS A 119 -29.64 6.92 -6.74
N GLY A 120 -29.07 6.06 -7.60
CA GLY A 120 -28.94 4.64 -7.33
C GLY A 120 -28.02 4.35 -6.14
N LEU A 121 -26.85 4.98 -6.10
CA LEU A 121 -25.85 4.79 -5.04
C LEU A 121 -26.36 5.17 -3.65
N PHE A 122 -27.18 6.22 -3.56
CA PHE A 122 -27.77 6.69 -2.29
C PHE A 122 -29.06 5.95 -1.90
N ALA A 123 -29.74 5.32 -2.86
CA ALA A 123 -30.90 4.48 -2.60
C ALA A 123 -30.52 3.05 -2.16
N ALA A 124 -29.36 2.55 -2.60
CA ALA A 124 -28.90 1.18 -2.35
C ALA A 124 -28.68 0.79 -0.86
N PRO A 125 -28.14 1.64 0.02
CA PRO A 125 -27.87 1.25 1.41
C PRO A 125 -29.17 1.21 2.22
N THR A 126 -29.39 0.10 2.92
CA THR A 126 -30.52 -0.08 3.85
C THR A 126 -30.24 0.54 5.22
N LEU A 127 -28.97 0.65 5.60
CA LEU A 127 -28.54 1.17 6.90
C LEU A 127 -28.28 2.68 6.85
N LEU A 128 -28.85 3.42 7.82
CA LEU A 128 -28.68 4.87 7.95
C LEU A 128 -27.20 5.28 8.04
N LYS A 129 -26.38 4.49 8.75
CA LYS A 129 -24.93 4.76 8.90
C LYS A 129 -24.22 4.78 7.55
N GLN A 130 -24.54 3.86 6.65
CA GLN A 130 -23.92 3.79 5.31
C GLN A 130 -24.35 4.98 4.44
N ARG A 131 -25.61 5.40 4.55
CA ARG A 131 -26.11 6.60 3.85
C ARG A 131 -25.37 7.85 4.31
N ILE A 132 -25.22 8.04 5.63
CA ILE A 132 -24.49 9.19 6.19
C ILE A 132 -23.04 9.20 5.69
N VAL A 133 -22.35 8.07 5.73
CA VAL A 133 -20.97 7.95 5.23
C VAL A 133 -20.87 8.34 3.76
N LEU A 134 -21.73 7.79 2.90
CA LEU A 134 -21.74 8.13 1.47
C LEU A 134 -22.05 9.62 1.24
N THR A 135 -22.99 10.19 2.01
CA THR A 135 -23.34 11.61 1.90
C THR A 135 -22.14 12.47 2.25
N LEU A 136 -21.45 12.19 3.35
CA LEU A 136 -20.28 12.95 3.80
C LEU A 136 -19.11 12.86 2.80
N ILE A 137 -18.84 11.67 2.27
CA ILE A 137 -17.81 11.48 1.23
C ILE A 137 -18.12 12.34 0.01
N TYR A 138 -19.39 12.37 -0.41
CA TYR A 138 -19.79 13.07 -1.62
C TYR A 138 -19.92 14.59 -1.41
N SER A 139 -20.67 15.03 -0.41
CA SER A 139 -21.01 16.45 -0.22
C SER A 139 -19.83 17.27 0.33
N ALA A 140 -19.01 16.67 1.19
CA ALA A 140 -17.85 17.32 1.79
C ALA A 140 -16.52 16.84 1.18
N GLY A 141 -16.55 15.92 0.20
CA GLY A 141 -15.34 15.44 -0.47
C GLY A 141 -14.42 14.61 0.43
N LEU A 142 -14.96 14.05 1.53
CA LEU A 142 -14.15 13.38 2.54
C LEU A 142 -13.56 12.06 2.02
N ARG A 143 -12.28 11.83 2.29
CA ARG A 143 -11.64 10.53 2.02
C ARG A 143 -12.17 9.48 2.99
N GLY A 144 -12.15 8.21 2.58
CA GLY A 144 -12.68 7.11 3.40
C GLY A 144 -12.09 7.07 4.82
N GLN A 145 -10.79 7.33 4.99
CA GLN A 145 -10.18 7.37 6.32
C GLN A 145 -10.53 8.62 7.14
N GLU A 146 -10.86 9.74 6.48
CA GLU A 146 -11.31 10.94 7.19
C GLU A 146 -12.70 10.69 7.78
N VAL A 147 -13.60 10.04 7.04
CA VAL A 147 -14.95 9.69 7.52
C VAL A 147 -14.92 8.64 8.64
N ILE A 148 -14.04 7.63 8.53
CA ILE A 148 -13.93 6.58 9.56
C ILE A 148 -13.46 7.15 10.90
N ASN A 149 -12.58 8.16 10.86
CA ASN A 149 -12.00 8.76 12.07
C ASN A 149 -12.74 10.03 12.54
N LEU A 150 -13.79 10.44 11.84
CA LEU A 150 -14.56 11.65 12.16
C LEU A 150 -15.25 11.51 13.52
N LYS A 151 -15.04 12.49 14.39
CA LYS A 151 -15.73 12.57 15.68
C LYS A 151 -16.88 13.56 15.62
N ILE A 152 -17.86 13.40 16.51
CA ILE A 152 -18.98 14.35 16.63
C ILE A 152 -18.47 15.76 16.96
N SER A 153 -17.40 15.86 17.76
CA SER A 153 -16.71 17.11 18.10
C SER A 153 -16.15 17.87 16.90
N ASP A 154 -15.91 17.17 15.79
CA ASP A 154 -15.32 17.75 14.58
C ASP A 154 -16.40 18.40 13.69
N VAL A 155 -17.68 18.20 14.01
CA VAL A 155 -18.81 18.73 13.26
C VAL A 155 -19.37 19.95 13.97
N ASP A 156 -19.21 21.11 13.34
CA ASP A 156 -19.87 22.33 13.76
C ASP A 156 -21.23 22.40 13.08
N PHE A 157 -22.29 22.10 13.84
CA PHE A 157 -23.67 22.10 13.35
C PHE A 157 -24.21 23.52 13.12
N GLU A 158 -23.67 24.54 13.79
CA GLU A 158 -24.10 25.93 13.59
C GLU A 158 -23.52 26.49 12.29
N ARG A 159 -22.22 26.30 12.07
CA ARG A 159 -21.51 26.77 10.88
C ARG A 159 -21.66 25.83 9.69
N LYS A 160 -22.21 24.62 9.90
CA LYS A 160 -22.32 23.54 8.91
C LYS A 160 -20.96 23.18 8.30
N THR A 161 -19.92 23.19 9.13
CA THR A 161 -18.53 22.91 8.73
C THR A 161 -18.01 21.67 9.44
N ILE A 162 -17.14 20.93 8.75
CA ILE A 162 -16.47 19.75 9.30
C ILE A 162 -14.98 20.05 9.39
N HIS A 163 -14.42 19.94 10.59
CA HIS A 163 -13.00 20.12 10.84
C HIS A 163 -12.27 18.79 10.66
N ILE A 164 -11.49 18.67 9.58
CA ILE A 164 -10.72 17.46 9.31
C ILE A 164 -9.39 17.54 10.05
N CYS A 165 -9.29 16.81 11.16
CA CYS A 165 -8.01 16.54 11.82
C CYS A 165 -7.26 15.48 11.01
N SER A 166 -6.49 15.92 10.01
CA SER A 166 -5.55 15.06 9.29
C SER A 166 -4.57 14.46 10.29
N ASN A 167 -4.60 13.14 10.50
CA ASN A 167 -3.62 12.47 11.37
C ASN A 167 -2.22 12.34 10.71
N LYS A 168 -1.88 13.29 9.83
CA LYS A 168 -0.59 13.49 9.20
C LYS A 168 -0.34 14.99 9.06
N GLU A 169 0.78 15.42 9.67
CA GLU A 169 1.45 16.71 9.56
C GLU A 169 0.91 17.86 10.43
N SER A 170 1.36 17.86 11.69
CA SER A 170 1.71 19.09 12.43
C SER A 170 2.89 18.78 13.35
N THR A 171 4.05 18.55 12.76
CA THR A 171 5.34 18.79 13.43
C THR A 171 5.75 20.21 13.11
N SER A 172 5.47 21.10 14.06
CA SER A 172 6.16 22.38 14.26
C SER A 172 7.64 22.17 14.56
#